data_AF-A0AAU5S0I8-F1
#
_entry.id   AF-A0AAU5S0I8-F1
#
_cell.length_a   1.000
_cell.length_b   1.000
_cell.length_c   1.000
_cell.angle_alpha   90.00
_cell.angle_beta   90.00
_cell.angle_gamma   90.00
#
_symmetry.space_group_name_H-M   'P 1'
#
loop_
_entity.id
_entity.type
_entity.pdbx_description
1 polymer ?
#
loop_
_entity_poly.entity_id
_entity_poly.type
_entity_poly.pdbx_seq_one_letter_code
_entity_poly.pdbx_strand_id
1 'polypeptide(L)'
;MITYDSAPLLRADAFLTPSGSGTVYVRSSQGTDLIAAPGIADWLDRLAPFLDGTRTVGQLVGGLDAARSAMVLRVLRLIDSHGLLTDQAAPGPERRTAAYSRLRVLVLGAPAAVGALTDALRLTGLPAVTPVADHAAAATAIAAGGHDALLLLSAGDDPPSVARLDEDCRAHGLWFAAAVHDAESWWLGPTLSPGPDRAAGGWLGARLRVHGTQAATPLPQHPSEGAEFAATLLAYRFQRAFLDSSTEAAAEPEPLVRLDTATLTTTRHAYRPHPGALPAAPESEARFLAGITALRDGPAVGPEEFSRRAAGCIDPRAGLLADLDEGELPQFPRHASRALVRDPRTGRAEHQVHATGTDFTTARLRTASRALALYALLALDPRRFVPGPGGPSLWAWSPERGTAHLVPAAAVSARGPGAPRGLGSGGTFTEAVAAALRDLRGPTHGALIVPLDHDPAATAILPYLLRTVRCDD
;
A
#
# COMPACT_ATOMS: atom_id res chain seq x y z
N MET A 1 4.92 20.98 -4.63
CA MET A 1 3.97 22.11 -4.76
C MET A 1 4.71 23.40 -4.47
N ILE A 2 5.19 24.06 -5.52
CA ILE A 2 5.97 25.31 -5.43
C ILE A 2 5.08 26.48 -4.99
N THR A 3 5.53 27.22 -3.96
CA THR A 3 4.88 28.42 -3.43
C THR A 3 5.66 29.68 -3.83
N TYR A 4 5.13 30.87 -3.49
CA TYR A 4 5.82 32.14 -3.76
C TYR A 4 7.17 32.27 -3.02
N ASP A 5 7.31 31.62 -1.87
CA ASP A 5 8.53 31.64 -1.05
C ASP A 5 9.52 30.54 -1.43
N SER A 6 9.10 29.56 -2.26
CA SER A 6 9.95 28.48 -2.74
C SER A 6 11.09 29.01 -3.60
N ALA A 7 12.30 28.47 -3.40
CA ALA A 7 13.49 28.76 -4.19
C ALA A 7 13.82 27.56 -5.10
N PRO A 8 13.24 27.50 -6.33
CA PRO A 8 13.35 26.33 -7.18
C PRO A 8 14.78 26.15 -7.73
N LEU A 9 15.32 24.96 -7.55
CA LEU A 9 16.55 24.47 -8.16
C LEU A 9 16.21 23.32 -9.12
N LEU A 10 16.59 23.46 -10.39
CA LEU A 10 16.55 22.35 -11.35
C LEU A 10 17.51 21.27 -10.89
N ARG A 11 17.01 20.03 -10.79
CA ARG A 11 17.84 18.93 -10.33
C ARG A 11 19.02 18.71 -11.27
N ALA A 12 20.20 18.54 -10.70
CA ALA A 12 21.44 18.34 -11.46
C ALA A 12 21.46 17.07 -12.32
N ASP A 13 20.58 16.11 -12.01
CA ASP A 13 20.43 14.87 -12.77
C ASP A 13 19.39 14.98 -13.90
N ALA A 14 18.70 16.11 -14.07
CA ALA A 14 17.69 16.31 -15.12
C ALA A 14 18.32 16.80 -16.44
N PHE A 15 18.25 15.95 -17.45
CA PHE A 15 18.64 16.26 -18.83
C PHE A 15 17.38 16.49 -19.67
N LEU A 16 17.29 17.66 -20.28
CA LEU A 16 16.14 18.10 -21.08
C LEU A 16 16.55 18.18 -22.55
N THR A 17 15.83 17.48 -23.42
CA THR A 17 16.09 17.48 -24.87
C THR A 17 14.81 17.84 -25.63
N PRO A 18 14.81 18.95 -26.40
CA PRO A 18 13.68 19.30 -27.25
C PRO A 18 13.44 18.22 -28.31
N SER A 19 12.17 17.86 -28.49
CA SER A 19 11.69 17.13 -29.67
C SER A 19 10.87 18.11 -30.49
N GLY A 20 11.15 18.22 -31.79
CA GLY A 20 10.71 19.31 -32.69
C GLY A 20 9.20 19.52 -32.87
N SER A 21 8.36 18.98 -32.00
CA SER A 21 6.90 19.02 -32.00
C SER A 21 6.28 19.73 -30.78
N GLY A 22 7.02 20.60 -30.09
CA GLY A 22 6.54 21.26 -28.86
C GLY A 22 6.50 20.29 -27.67
N THR A 23 7.41 19.33 -27.66
CA THR A 23 7.58 18.37 -26.57
C THR A 23 9.04 18.39 -26.10
N VAL A 24 9.26 18.09 -24.83
CA VAL A 24 10.62 17.97 -24.26
C VAL A 24 10.76 16.61 -23.62
N TYR A 25 11.76 15.86 -24.08
CA TYR A 25 12.18 14.63 -23.45
C TYR A 25 12.99 14.96 -22.20
N VAL A 26 12.65 14.30 -21.12
CA VAL A 26 13.33 14.41 -19.85
C VAL A 26 14.01 13.09 -19.56
N ARG A 27 15.27 13.14 -19.16
CA ARG A 27 15.99 12.00 -18.62
C ARG A 27 16.59 12.38 -17.28
N SER A 28 16.30 11.61 -16.25
CA SER A 28 16.85 11.81 -14.90
C SER A 28 17.23 10.49 -14.24
N SER A 29 17.78 10.56 -13.03
CA SER A 29 17.96 9.34 -12.20
C SER A 29 16.64 8.67 -11.83
N GLN A 30 15.50 9.36 -11.98
CA GLN A 30 14.17 8.82 -11.73
C GLN A 30 13.54 8.18 -12.98
N GLY A 31 14.21 8.24 -14.13
CA GLY A 31 13.75 7.64 -15.38
C GLY A 31 13.62 8.64 -16.52
N THR A 32 12.89 8.23 -17.55
CA THR A 32 12.58 9.05 -18.73
C THR A 32 11.13 9.47 -18.74
N ASP A 33 10.88 10.73 -19.08
CA ASP A 33 9.55 11.34 -19.14
C ASP A 33 9.42 12.22 -20.39
N LEU A 34 8.20 12.60 -20.74
CA LEU A 34 7.88 13.48 -21.86
C LEU A 34 6.95 14.60 -21.41
N ILE A 35 7.42 15.84 -21.52
CA ILE A 35 6.59 17.01 -21.25
C ILE A 35 5.99 17.49 -22.58
N ALA A 36 4.69 17.32 -22.75
CA ALA A 36 3.96 17.78 -23.93
C ALA A 36 3.22 19.10 -23.63
N ALA A 37 3.83 20.21 -24.02
CA ALA A 37 3.21 21.53 -23.89
C ALA A 37 3.74 22.47 -24.99
N PRO A 38 2.86 23.14 -25.76
CA PRO A 38 3.29 24.05 -26.82
C PRO A 38 4.28 25.11 -26.32
N GLY A 39 5.44 25.22 -26.97
CA GLY A 39 6.49 26.19 -26.62
C GLY A 39 7.24 25.90 -25.31
N ILE A 40 7.08 24.71 -24.71
CA ILE A 40 7.74 24.38 -23.44
C ILE A 40 9.26 24.36 -23.53
N ALA A 41 9.83 23.97 -24.68
CA ALA A 41 11.27 24.00 -24.92
C ALA A 41 11.83 25.44 -24.78
N ASP A 42 11.20 26.41 -25.43
CA ASP A 42 11.62 27.82 -25.35
C ASP A 42 11.48 28.38 -23.93
N TRP A 43 10.45 27.96 -23.20
CA TRP A 43 10.26 28.35 -21.81
C TRP A 43 11.31 27.73 -20.89
N LEU A 44 11.67 26.47 -21.10
CA LEU A 44 12.71 25.79 -20.33
C LEU A 44 14.08 26.41 -20.58
N ASP A 45 14.43 26.71 -21.83
CA ASP A 45 15.70 27.38 -22.16
C ASP A 45 15.81 28.76 -21.49
N ARG A 46 14.69 29.48 -21.38
CA ARG A 46 14.64 30.80 -20.74
C ARG A 46 14.64 30.73 -19.21
N LEU A 47 13.95 29.74 -18.63
CA LEU A 47 13.79 29.65 -17.18
C LEU A 47 14.93 28.90 -16.51
N ALA A 48 15.48 27.86 -17.13
CA ALA A 48 16.50 26.98 -16.52
C ALA A 48 17.69 27.73 -15.88
N PRO A 49 18.25 28.81 -16.48
CA PRO A 49 19.33 29.57 -15.85
C PRO A 49 18.96 30.25 -14.53
N PHE A 50 17.66 30.45 -14.28
CA PHE A 50 17.13 31.06 -13.06
C PHE A 50 16.59 30.04 -12.05
N LEU A 51 16.60 28.75 -12.40
CA LEU A 51 16.24 27.65 -11.51
C LEU A 51 17.49 27.11 -10.81
N ASP A 52 18.24 27.99 -10.16
CA ASP A 52 19.50 27.69 -9.47
C ASP A 52 19.34 27.66 -7.94
N GLY A 53 18.11 27.84 -7.44
CA GLY A 53 17.81 27.88 -6.01
C GLY A 53 18.22 29.18 -5.31
N THR A 54 18.76 30.19 -6.02
CA THR A 54 19.16 31.47 -5.43
C THR A 54 18.02 32.49 -5.35
N ARG A 55 16.94 32.27 -6.12
CA ARG A 55 15.79 33.17 -6.23
C ARG A 55 14.51 32.47 -5.83
N THR A 56 13.64 33.17 -5.09
CA THR A 56 12.29 32.67 -4.82
C THR A 56 11.38 32.85 -6.03
N VAL A 57 10.29 32.10 -6.09
CA VAL A 57 9.27 32.26 -7.13
C VAL A 57 8.71 33.68 -7.16
N GLY A 58 8.51 34.31 -6.00
CA GLY A 58 8.11 35.71 -5.91
C GLY A 58 9.11 36.67 -6.55
N GLN A 59 10.41 36.38 -6.45
CA GLN A 59 11.46 37.14 -7.13
C GLN A 59 11.50 36.85 -8.64
N LEU A 60 11.23 35.60 -9.07
CA LEU A 60 11.18 35.21 -10.49
C LEU A 60 10.04 35.89 -11.25
N VAL A 61 8.89 36.11 -10.59
CA VAL A 61 7.74 36.80 -11.20
C VAL A 61 7.70 38.30 -10.88
N GLY A 62 8.60 38.77 -10.00
CA GLY A 62 8.69 40.16 -9.60
C GLY A 62 8.96 41.09 -10.78
N GLY A 63 8.05 42.04 -11.03
CA GLY A 63 8.17 43.00 -12.14
C GLY A 63 7.62 42.52 -13.49
N LEU A 64 7.05 41.32 -13.56
CA LEU A 64 6.30 40.86 -14.73
C LEU A 64 4.84 41.32 -14.67
N ASP A 65 4.21 41.49 -15.84
CA ASP A 65 2.76 41.68 -15.90
C ASP A 65 2.01 40.42 -15.45
N ALA A 66 0.70 40.55 -15.21
CA ALA A 66 -0.13 39.46 -14.70
C ALA A 66 -0.16 38.24 -15.63
N ALA A 67 -0.16 38.45 -16.95
CA ALA A 67 -0.22 37.36 -17.92
C ALA A 67 1.09 36.56 -17.97
N ARG A 68 2.23 37.25 -17.96
CA ARG A 68 3.57 36.62 -17.91
C ARG A 68 3.82 35.91 -16.59
N SER A 69 3.42 36.52 -15.48
CA SER A 69 3.51 35.90 -14.14
C SER A 69 2.72 34.59 -14.08
N ALA A 70 1.49 34.59 -14.59
CA ALA A 70 0.65 33.39 -14.64
C ALA A 70 1.28 32.27 -15.51
N MET A 71 1.93 32.63 -16.62
CA MET A 71 2.62 31.66 -17.47
C MET A 71 3.83 31.05 -16.78
N VAL A 72 4.69 31.84 -16.15
CA VAL A 72 5.86 31.34 -15.39
C VAL A 72 5.41 30.38 -14.29
N LEU A 73 4.38 30.73 -13.51
CA LEU A 73 3.83 29.85 -12.48
C LEU A 73 3.23 28.55 -13.06
N ARG A 74 2.64 28.61 -14.26
CA ARG A 74 2.13 27.41 -14.94
C ARG A 74 3.27 26.49 -15.37
N VAL A 75 4.34 27.06 -15.94
CA VAL A 75 5.53 26.29 -16.34
C VAL A 75 6.25 25.70 -15.14
N LEU A 76 6.48 26.48 -14.07
CA LEU A 76 7.08 25.97 -12.83
C LEU A 76 6.28 24.82 -12.23
N ARG A 77 4.95 24.92 -12.18
CA ARG A 77 4.09 23.83 -11.72
C ARG A 77 4.15 22.59 -12.61
N LEU A 78 4.25 22.78 -13.93
CA LEU A 78 4.43 21.67 -14.86
C LEU A 78 5.75 20.97 -14.58
N ILE A 79 6.86 21.69 -14.49
CA ILE A 79 8.19 21.13 -14.21
C ILE A 79 8.22 20.45 -12.82
N ASP A 80 7.59 21.05 -11.80
CA ASP A 80 7.43 20.47 -10.46
C ASP A 80 6.61 19.18 -10.49
N SER A 81 5.53 19.13 -11.29
CA SER A 81 4.69 17.94 -11.42
C SER A 81 5.42 16.75 -12.06
N HIS A 82 6.48 17.02 -12.82
CA HIS A 82 7.40 16.02 -13.36
C HIS A 82 8.59 15.73 -12.41
N GLY A 83 8.62 16.30 -11.20
CA GLY A 83 9.62 16.03 -10.17
C GLY A 83 11.02 16.57 -10.45
N LEU A 84 11.13 17.58 -11.33
CA LEU A 84 12.43 18.09 -11.81
C LEU A 84 12.98 19.25 -10.99
N LEU A 85 12.20 19.77 -10.05
CA LEU A 85 12.59 20.87 -9.17
C LEU A 85 12.79 20.36 -7.75
N THR A 86 13.76 20.97 -7.07
CA THR A 86 13.93 20.89 -5.61
C THR A 86 13.77 22.29 -5.04
N ASP A 87 13.19 22.40 -3.85
CA ASP A 87 13.04 23.69 -3.16
C ASP A 87 14.18 23.88 -2.16
N GLN A 88 15.04 24.87 -2.40
CA GLN A 88 16.16 25.22 -1.51
C GLN A 88 15.72 25.99 -0.25
N ALA A 89 14.48 26.52 -0.21
CA ALA A 89 13.95 27.24 0.95
C ALA A 89 13.40 26.32 2.06
N ALA A 90 13.04 25.07 1.74
CA ALA A 90 12.80 24.01 2.73
C ALA A 90 14.11 23.69 3.50
N PRO A 91 14.12 23.07 4.71
CA PRO A 91 15.39 22.64 5.33
C PRO A 91 16.17 21.82 4.30
N GLY A 92 17.24 22.44 3.80
CA GLY A 92 17.80 22.09 2.50
C GLY A 92 18.31 20.66 2.45
N PRO A 93 18.53 20.11 1.23
CA PRO A 93 19.15 18.80 1.06
C PRO A 93 20.44 18.65 1.88
N GLU A 94 21.23 19.71 2.04
CA GLU A 94 22.42 19.72 2.89
C GLU A 94 22.13 19.45 4.38
N ARG A 95 21.04 20.00 4.94
CA ARG A 95 20.66 19.76 6.34
C ARG A 95 20.23 18.30 6.55
N ARG A 96 19.46 17.74 5.61
CA ARG A 96 19.05 16.33 5.66
C ARG A 96 20.23 15.39 5.46
N THR A 97 21.13 15.69 4.53
CA THR A 97 22.37 14.91 4.36
C THR A 97 23.27 14.98 5.60
N ALA A 98 23.40 16.14 6.23
CA ALA A 98 24.14 16.27 7.49
C ALA A 98 23.46 15.56 8.68
N ALA A 99 22.11 15.51 8.70
CA ALA A 99 21.37 14.72 9.68
C ALA A 99 21.55 13.22 9.43
N TYR A 100 21.50 12.80 8.17
CA TYR A 100 21.72 11.42 7.74
C TYR A 100 23.08 10.92 8.23
N SER A 101 24.17 11.65 7.97
CA SER A 101 25.52 11.24 8.37
C SER A 101 25.75 11.13 9.89
N ARG A 102 24.81 11.62 10.71
CA ARG A 102 24.87 11.54 12.19
C ARG A 102 24.07 10.37 12.77
N LEU A 103 23.27 9.67 11.96
CA LEU A 103 22.50 8.53 12.43
C LEU A 103 23.42 7.41 12.90
N ARG A 104 23.05 6.80 14.03
CA ARG A 104 23.64 5.58 14.56
C ARG A 104 22.73 4.41 14.23
N VAL A 105 23.24 3.48 13.43
CA VAL A 105 22.42 2.43 12.82
C VAL A 105 22.82 1.07 13.38
N LEU A 106 21.85 0.33 13.91
CA LEU A 106 21.99 -1.08 14.22
C LEU A 106 21.78 -1.91 12.94
N VAL A 107 22.64 -2.91 12.72
CA VAL A 107 22.49 -3.85 11.60
C VAL A 107 22.43 -5.29 12.08
N LEU A 108 21.40 -6.02 11.67
CA LEU A 108 21.16 -7.42 12.02
C LEU A 108 21.09 -8.28 10.77
N GLY A 109 21.78 -9.42 10.76
CA GLY A 109 21.68 -10.41 9.69
C GLY A 109 22.79 -11.45 9.76
N ALA A 110 22.86 -12.33 8.76
CA ALA A 110 23.97 -13.27 8.64
C ALA A 110 25.31 -12.52 8.44
N PRO A 111 26.46 -13.06 8.89
CA PRO A 111 27.75 -12.33 8.87
C PRO A 111 28.13 -11.73 7.52
N ALA A 112 27.98 -12.47 6.42
CA ALA A 112 28.27 -11.97 5.07
C ALA A 112 27.34 -10.82 4.66
N ALA A 113 26.06 -10.91 4.98
CA ALA A 113 25.07 -9.87 4.69
C ALA A 113 25.30 -8.60 5.53
N VAL A 114 25.71 -8.75 6.79
CA VAL A 114 26.06 -7.64 7.67
C VAL A 114 27.26 -6.86 7.14
N GLY A 115 28.29 -7.55 6.62
CA GLY A 115 29.43 -6.92 5.96
C GLY A 115 28.98 -6.06 4.78
N ALA A 116 28.25 -6.65 3.84
CA ALA A 116 27.76 -5.95 2.66
C ALA A 116 26.83 -4.77 3.01
N LEU A 117 25.94 -4.92 3.99
CA LEU A 117 25.06 -3.83 4.43
C LEU A 117 25.86 -2.70 5.08
N THR A 118 26.85 -3.03 5.92
CA THR A 118 27.71 -2.05 6.57
C THR A 118 28.49 -1.23 5.54
N ASP A 119 29.06 -1.89 4.53
CA ASP A 119 29.80 -1.22 3.46
C ASP A 119 28.88 -0.37 2.60
N ALA A 120 27.68 -0.86 2.26
CA ALA A 120 26.68 -0.09 1.52
C ALA A 120 26.23 1.17 2.29
N LEU A 121 25.99 1.07 3.60
CA LEU A 121 25.64 2.23 4.44
C LEU A 121 26.80 3.24 4.53
N ARG A 122 28.04 2.78 4.60
CA ARG A 122 29.20 3.68 4.57
C ARG A 122 29.31 4.42 3.23
N LEU A 123 29.03 3.73 2.11
CA LEU A 123 29.01 4.35 0.79
C LEU A 123 27.90 5.41 0.63
N THR A 124 26.79 5.28 1.35
CA THR A 124 25.75 6.32 1.37
C THR A 124 26.08 7.49 2.30
N GLY A 125 27.15 7.41 3.09
CA GLY A 125 27.59 8.46 4.01
C GLY A 125 27.21 8.22 5.49
N LEU A 126 26.88 6.98 5.88
CA LEU A 126 26.65 6.58 7.28
C LEU A 126 27.85 5.86 7.88
N PRO A 127 28.71 6.55 8.67
CA PRO A 127 29.87 5.90 9.28
C PRO A 127 29.54 5.11 10.55
N ALA A 128 28.51 5.51 11.32
CA ALA A 128 28.19 4.95 12.62
C ALA A 128 27.25 3.75 12.51
N VAL A 129 27.82 2.60 12.13
CA VAL A 129 27.10 1.33 11.97
C VAL A 129 27.57 0.33 13.01
N THR A 130 26.63 -0.24 13.77
CA THR A 130 26.90 -1.20 14.85
C THR A 130 26.22 -2.53 14.52
N PRO A 131 26.99 -3.59 14.21
CA PRO A 131 26.43 -4.91 13.98
C PRO A 131 25.98 -5.56 15.30
N VAL A 132 24.84 -6.25 15.26
CA VAL A 132 24.30 -7.04 16.37
C VAL A 132 24.21 -8.52 15.97
N ALA A 133 24.48 -9.40 16.93
CA ALA A 133 24.65 -10.82 16.67
C ALA A 133 23.33 -11.54 16.36
N ASP A 134 22.25 -11.18 17.05
CA ASP A 134 20.95 -11.83 16.96
C ASP A 134 19.80 -10.88 17.34
N HIS A 135 18.57 -11.39 17.27
CA HIS A 135 17.35 -10.64 17.58
C HIS A 135 17.28 -10.20 19.05
N ALA A 136 17.82 -10.97 20.00
CA ALA A 136 17.79 -10.62 21.42
C ALA A 136 18.80 -9.51 21.74
N ALA A 137 19.99 -9.57 21.13
CA ALA A 137 20.99 -8.50 21.19
C ALA A 137 20.46 -7.20 20.56
N ALA A 138 19.75 -7.31 19.42
CA ALA A 138 19.09 -6.16 18.79
C ALA A 138 18.05 -5.52 19.73
N ALA A 139 17.13 -6.31 20.30
CA ALA A 139 16.13 -5.82 21.25
C ALA A 139 16.77 -5.14 22.47
N THR A 140 17.84 -5.74 23.02
CA THR A 140 18.59 -5.16 24.14
C THR A 140 19.23 -3.82 23.76
N ALA A 141 19.82 -3.71 22.57
CA ALA A 141 20.43 -2.48 22.08
C ALA A 141 19.41 -1.38 21.80
N ILE A 142 18.22 -1.74 21.31
CA ILE A 142 17.09 -0.79 21.13
C ILE A 142 16.66 -0.25 22.50
N ALA A 143 16.44 -1.14 23.48
CA ALA A 143 16.00 -0.75 24.82
C ALA A 143 17.04 0.07 25.59
N ALA A 144 18.33 -0.20 25.39
CA ALA A 144 19.42 0.61 25.95
C ALA A 144 19.48 2.03 25.37
N GLY A 145 18.86 2.26 24.20
CA GLY A 145 18.85 3.54 23.50
C GLY A 145 20.18 3.86 22.82
N GLY A 146 20.29 5.08 22.31
CA GLY A 146 21.51 5.56 21.65
C GLY A 146 21.67 5.12 20.19
N HIS A 147 20.59 4.67 19.55
CA HIS A 147 20.54 4.35 18.13
C HIS A 147 19.31 5.00 17.51
N ASP A 148 19.40 5.31 16.21
CA ASP A 148 18.38 6.08 15.49
C ASP A 148 17.63 5.20 14.45
N ALA A 149 18.22 4.06 14.07
CA ALA A 149 17.64 3.11 13.12
C ALA A 149 18.06 1.67 13.37
N LEU A 150 17.21 0.71 12.97
CA LEU A 150 17.54 -0.70 12.80
C LEU A 150 17.31 -1.13 11.35
N LEU A 151 18.34 -1.68 10.71
CA LEU A 151 18.26 -2.32 9.40
C LEU A 151 18.51 -3.83 9.55
N LEU A 152 17.62 -4.64 8.98
CA LEU A 152 17.62 -6.08 9.16
C LEU A 152 17.67 -6.82 7.81
N LEU A 153 18.53 -7.83 7.71
CA LEU A 153 18.51 -8.83 6.65
C LEU A 153 18.24 -10.22 7.23
N SER A 154 17.06 -10.77 6.95
CA SER A 154 16.72 -12.14 7.33
C SER A 154 16.72 -13.06 6.11
N ALA A 155 17.70 -13.95 6.07
CA ALA A 155 17.80 -15.05 5.11
C ALA A 155 16.83 -16.22 5.43
N GLY A 156 15.93 -16.07 6.40
CA GLY A 156 15.01 -17.11 6.85
C GLY A 156 13.64 -16.57 7.25
N ASP A 157 12.69 -17.49 7.35
CA ASP A 157 11.28 -17.20 7.63
C ASP A 157 11.02 -17.24 9.14
N ASP A 158 11.42 -16.17 9.84
CA ASP A 158 10.88 -15.83 11.17
C ASP A 158 10.21 -14.44 11.16
N PRO A 159 9.11 -14.27 10.40
CA PRO A 159 8.34 -13.02 10.40
C PRO A 159 7.91 -12.55 11.79
N PRO A 160 7.52 -13.42 12.74
CA PRO A 160 7.19 -12.99 14.09
C PRO A 160 8.34 -12.25 14.79
N SER A 161 9.59 -12.69 14.66
CA SER A 161 10.72 -11.99 15.27
C SER A 161 11.03 -10.65 14.59
N VAL A 162 10.92 -10.57 13.26
CA VAL A 162 11.08 -9.31 12.53
C VAL A 162 9.99 -8.30 12.92
N ALA A 163 8.75 -8.76 13.05
CA ALA A 163 7.62 -7.92 13.49
C ALA A 163 7.79 -7.41 14.93
N ARG A 164 8.35 -8.24 15.85
CA ARG A 164 8.67 -7.80 17.20
C ARG A 164 9.72 -6.69 17.22
N LEU A 165 10.77 -6.79 16.39
CA LEU A 165 11.78 -5.73 16.29
C LEU A 165 11.20 -4.43 15.68
N ASP A 166 10.30 -4.52 14.71
CA ASP A 166 9.54 -3.37 14.21
C ASP A 166 8.75 -2.69 15.36
N GLU A 167 8.05 -3.47 16.17
CA GLU A 167 7.28 -3.02 17.33
C GLU A 167 8.18 -2.35 18.39
N ASP A 168 9.35 -2.94 18.68
CA ASP A 168 10.34 -2.38 19.60
C ASP A 168 10.90 -1.05 19.08
N CYS A 169 11.24 -0.98 17.78
CA CYS A 169 11.67 0.26 17.13
C CYS A 169 10.57 1.33 17.19
N ARG A 170 9.31 0.96 16.95
CA ARG A 170 8.16 1.87 17.07
C ARG A 170 8.03 2.41 18.48
N ALA A 171 8.17 1.57 19.50
CA ALA A 171 8.07 1.98 20.90
C ALA A 171 9.19 2.95 21.34
N HIS A 172 10.37 2.82 20.75
CA HIS A 172 11.55 3.63 21.07
C HIS A 172 11.80 4.79 20.08
N GLY A 173 10.95 4.96 19.07
CA GLY A 173 11.07 6.05 18.10
C GLY A 173 12.25 5.89 17.12
N LEU A 174 12.54 4.65 16.70
CA LEU A 174 13.57 4.34 15.71
C LEU A 174 12.98 4.15 14.31
N TRP A 175 13.80 4.47 13.31
CA TRP A 175 13.58 3.98 11.95
C TRP A 175 13.72 2.45 11.90
N PHE A 176 12.94 1.80 11.05
CA PHE A 176 13.03 0.36 10.81
C PHE A 176 12.97 0.06 9.31
N ALA A 177 13.86 -0.80 8.84
CA ALA A 177 13.79 -1.34 7.48
C ALA A 177 14.28 -2.79 7.47
N ALA A 178 13.59 -3.65 6.73
CA ALA A 178 13.95 -5.05 6.61
C ALA A 178 13.99 -5.51 5.15
N ALA A 179 14.95 -6.38 4.86
CA ALA A 179 14.95 -7.26 3.70
C ALA A 179 14.79 -8.70 4.22
N VAL A 180 13.76 -9.41 3.76
CA VAL A 180 13.50 -10.78 4.17
C VAL A 180 13.40 -11.66 2.94
N HIS A 181 14.17 -12.74 2.93
CA HIS A 181 14.15 -13.75 1.88
C HIS A 181 12.99 -14.73 2.12
N ASP A 182 12.16 -14.96 1.12
CA ASP A 182 11.18 -16.04 1.11
C ASP A 182 11.72 -17.28 0.34
N ALA A 183 10.85 -18.12 -0.22
CA ALA A 183 11.30 -19.28 -1.00
C ALA A 183 11.85 -18.92 -2.39
N GLU A 184 11.51 -17.75 -2.92
CA GLU A 184 11.75 -17.36 -4.31
C GLU A 184 12.60 -16.10 -4.45
N SER A 185 12.52 -15.17 -3.50
CA SER A 185 13.04 -13.80 -3.67
C SER A 185 13.25 -13.06 -2.35
N TRP A 186 14.02 -11.97 -2.43
CA TRP A 186 14.11 -11.00 -1.35
C TRP A 186 12.97 -10.00 -1.43
N TRP A 187 12.29 -9.78 -0.32
CA TRP A 187 11.31 -8.73 -0.14
C TRP A 187 11.88 -7.63 0.75
N LEU A 188 11.89 -6.40 0.23
CA LEU A 188 12.42 -5.22 0.92
C LEU A 188 11.30 -4.24 1.23
N GLY A 189 11.38 -3.70 2.43
CA GLY A 189 10.47 -2.68 2.93
C GLY A 189 9.21 -3.26 3.60
N PRO A 190 8.29 -2.37 4.02
CA PRO A 190 8.41 -0.90 3.93
C PRO A 190 9.55 -0.36 4.81
N THR A 191 10.09 0.81 4.44
CA THR A 191 10.92 1.61 5.35
C THR A 191 10.01 2.42 6.25
N LEU A 192 10.14 2.24 7.55
CA LEU A 192 9.25 2.81 8.54
C LEU A 192 9.95 3.94 9.29
N SER A 193 9.43 5.15 9.16
CA SER A 193 9.85 6.32 9.91
C SER A 193 9.49 6.21 11.40
N PRO A 194 10.23 6.91 12.28
CA PRO A 194 9.83 7.10 13.65
C PRO A 194 8.69 8.13 13.74
N GLY A 195 7.92 8.06 14.82
CA GLY A 195 6.89 9.05 15.12
C GLY A 195 5.54 8.80 14.45
N PRO A 196 4.66 9.83 14.40
CA PRO A 196 3.26 9.68 14.02
C PRO A 196 3.04 9.34 12.54
N ASP A 197 4.02 9.66 11.68
CA ASP A 197 3.96 9.40 10.23
C ASP A 197 4.32 7.95 9.87
N ARG A 198 4.57 7.08 10.87
CA ARG A 198 4.86 5.67 10.64
C ARG A 198 3.67 5.01 9.95
N ALA A 199 3.93 4.32 8.83
CA ALA A 199 2.90 3.63 8.07
C ALA A 199 2.07 2.67 8.95
N ALA A 200 0.74 2.77 8.84
CA ALA A 200 -0.17 1.92 9.61
C ALA A 200 0.06 0.43 9.32
N GLY A 201 -0.06 -0.40 10.35
CA GLY A 201 0.20 -1.85 10.27
C GLY A 201 1.67 -2.25 10.21
N GLY A 202 2.60 -1.29 10.14
CA GLY A 202 4.04 -1.56 10.18
C GLY A 202 4.52 -2.52 9.10
N TRP A 203 5.63 -3.19 9.38
CA TRP A 203 6.24 -4.17 8.49
C TRP A 203 5.36 -5.42 8.35
N LEU A 204 4.77 -5.87 9.46
CA LEU A 204 3.90 -7.04 9.49
C LEU A 204 2.71 -6.89 8.54
N GLY A 205 2.10 -5.70 8.51
CA GLY A 205 0.95 -5.41 7.64
C GLY A 205 1.28 -5.57 6.16
N ALA A 206 2.49 -5.17 5.75
CA ALA A 206 2.95 -5.35 4.37
C ALA A 206 3.26 -6.82 4.07
N ARG A 207 3.96 -7.51 4.97
CA ARG A 207 4.31 -8.93 4.83
C ARG A 207 3.06 -9.81 4.72
N LEU A 208 2.03 -9.54 5.52
CA LEU A 208 0.78 -10.29 5.50
C LEU A 208 0.00 -10.10 4.18
N ARG A 209 0.18 -9.00 3.45
CA ARG A 209 -0.46 -8.85 2.12
C ARG A 209 0.12 -9.80 1.08
N VAL A 210 1.41 -10.08 1.17
CA VAL A 210 2.09 -10.97 0.21
C VAL A 210 1.87 -12.45 0.58
N HIS A 211 1.95 -12.78 1.87
CA HIS A 211 2.01 -14.18 2.30
C HIS A 211 0.78 -14.67 3.06
N GLY A 212 -0.08 -13.77 3.53
CA GLY A 212 -1.23 -14.12 4.34
C GLY A 212 -0.90 -14.51 5.78
N THR A 213 -1.94 -14.64 6.60
CA THR A 213 -1.85 -14.87 8.06
C THR A 213 -1.54 -16.31 8.49
N GLN A 214 -1.65 -17.25 7.58
CA GLN A 214 -1.50 -18.69 7.78
C GLN A 214 -0.64 -19.32 6.66
N ALA A 215 0.22 -18.53 6.02
CA ALA A 215 1.20 -19.06 5.09
C ALA A 215 1.97 -20.20 5.77
N ALA A 216 2.01 -21.36 5.12
CA ALA A 216 2.97 -22.37 5.51
C ALA A 216 4.36 -21.82 5.21
N THR A 217 5.22 -21.75 6.24
CA THR A 217 6.64 -21.47 6.07
C THR A 217 7.25 -22.53 5.17
N PRO A 218 7.67 -22.21 3.94
CA PRO A 218 8.37 -23.16 3.11
C PRO A 218 9.73 -23.45 3.79
N LEU A 219 10.13 -24.72 3.86
CA LEU A 219 11.51 -25.06 4.19
C LEU A 219 12.43 -24.38 3.16
N PRO A 220 13.48 -23.65 3.57
CA PRO A 220 14.43 -23.06 2.64
C PRO A 220 15.06 -24.18 1.80
N GLN A 221 14.78 -24.19 0.49
CA GLN A 221 15.31 -25.21 -0.42
C GLN A 221 16.71 -24.85 -0.94
N HIS A 222 17.12 -23.58 -0.77
CA HIS A 222 18.39 -23.04 -1.24
C HIS A 222 19.01 -22.11 -0.17
N PRO A 223 20.35 -21.98 -0.12
CA PRO A 223 21.00 -20.91 0.62
C PRO A 223 20.51 -19.55 0.09
N SER A 224 20.52 -18.53 0.95
CA SER A 224 20.13 -17.16 0.60
C SER A 224 21.18 -16.50 -0.30
N GLU A 225 21.21 -16.91 -1.57
CA GLU A 225 22.03 -16.25 -2.58
C GLU A 225 21.53 -14.79 -2.78
N GLY A 226 22.45 -13.90 -3.14
CA GLY A 226 22.12 -12.50 -3.42
C GLY A 226 21.83 -11.61 -2.20
N ALA A 227 22.18 -12.04 -0.98
CA ALA A 227 22.08 -11.21 0.23
C ALA A 227 22.83 -9.86 0.10
N GLU A 228 23.96 -9.83 -0.62
CA GLU A 228 24.73 -8.62 -0.88
C GLU A 228 23.96 -7.60 -1.75
N PHE A 229 23.21 -8.09 -2.75
CA PHE A 229 22.32 -7.26 -3.58
C PHE A 229 21.16 -6.71 -2.75
N ALA A 230 20.54 -7.57 -1.93
CA ALA A 230 19.48 -7.15 -1.01
C ALA A 230 19.98 -6.12 0.00
N ALA A 231 21.20 -6.29 0.53
CA ALA A 231 21.83 -5.35 1.47
C ALA A 231 22.06 -3.98 0.83
N THR A 232 22.62 -3.96 -0.38
CA THR A 232 22.87 -2.72 -1.13
C THR A 232 21.56 -1.99 -1.42
N LEU A 233 20.54 -2.73 -1.87
CA LEU A 233 19.23 -2.15 -2.18
C LEU A 233 18.51 -1.66 -0.92
N LEU A 234 18.63 -2.36 0.20
CA LEU A 234 18.07 -1.94 1.49
C LEU A 234 18.70 -0.63 1.98
N ALA A 235 20.04 -0.51 1.92
CA ALA A 235 20.75 0.72 2.28
C ALA A 235 20.32 1.91 1.41
N TYR A 236 20.26 1.70 0.08
CA TYR A 236 19.79 2.73 -0.86
C TYR A 236 18.35 3.16 -0.56
N ARG A 237 17.43 2.21 -0.35
CA ARG A 237 16.03 2.52 -0.04
C ARG A 237 15.89 3.27 1.28
N PHE A 238 16.62 2.86 2.31
CA PHE A 238 16.65 3.55 3.58
C PHE A 238 17.13 5.00 3.43
N GLN A 239 18.22 5.22 2.69
CA GLN A 239 18.71 6.58 2.41
C GLN A 239 17.65 7.41 1.69
N ARG A 240 17.04 6.85 0.63
CA ARG A 240 15.99 7.53 -0.13
C ARG A 240 14.82 7.89 0.76
N ALA A 241 14.29 6.95 1.54
CA ALA A 241 13.18 7.21 2.46
C ALA A 241 13.52 8.28 3.50
N PHE A 242 14.74 8.28 4.05
CA PHE A 242 15.18 9.30 5.00
C PHE A 242 15.26 10.69 4.34
N LEU A 243 15.89 10.78 3.16
CA LEU A 243 16.07 12.05 2.44
C LEU A 243 14.74 12.58 1.87
N ASP A 244 13.85 11.68 1.42
CA ASP A 244 12.56 12.00 0.82
C ASP A 244 11.46 12.23 1.87
N SER A 245 11.72 11.97 3.16
CA SER A 245 10.79 12.28 4.26
C SER A 245 10.56 13.79 4.36
N SER A 246 9.64 14.28 3.54
CA SER A 246 9.04 15.60 3.68
C SER A 246 7.97 15.51 4.76
N THR A 247 7.84 16.56 5.56
CA THR A 247 6.84 16.71 6.66
C THR A 247 5.38 16.68 6.20
N GLU A 248 5.12 16.48 4.91
CA GLU A 248 3.78 16.20 4.39
C GLU A 248 3.58 14.69 4.36
N ALA A 249 2.82 14.19 5.33
CA ALA A 249 2.50 12.78 5.49
C ALA A 249 2.12 12.13 4.13
N ALA A 250 2.96 11.22 3.66
CA ALA A 250 2.64 10.42 2.48
C ALA A 250 1.35 9.63 2.78
N ALA A 251 0.28 9.93 2.04
CA ALA A 251 -1.02 9.29 2.23
C ALA A 251 -1.01 7.78 1.94
N GLU A 252 0.02 7.28 1.25
CA GLU A 252 0.18 5.88 0.86
C GLU A 252 1.50 5.31 1.39
N PRO A 253 1.51 4.05 1.84
CA PRO A 253 2.73 3.41 2.31
C PRO A 253 3.74 3.24 1.16
N GLU A 254 5.02 3.30 1.50
CA GLU A 254 6.11 3.01 0.56
C GLU A 254 5.91 1.59 -0.04
N PRO A 255 5.96 1.41 -1.37
CA PRO A 255 5.75 0.11 -1.98
C PRO A 255 6.84 -0.89 -1.57
N LEU A 256 6.46 -2.16 -1.51
CA LEU A 256 7.39 -3.27 -1.34
C LEU A 256 8.25 -3.44 -2.58
N VAL A 257 9.49 -3.88 -2.42
CA VAL A 257 10.34 -4.29 -3.54
C VAL A 257 10.62 -5.77 -3.45
N ARG A 258 10.36 -6.49 -4.55
CA ARG A 258 10.79 -7.87 -4.73
C ARG A 258 12.05 -7.87 -5.58
N LEU A 259 13.10 -8.52 -5.10
CA LEU A 259 14.34 -8.78 -5.82
C LEU A 259 14.44 -10.28 -6.11
N ASP A 260 14.38 -10.59 -7.41
CA ASP A 260 14.64 -11.92 -7.94
C ASP A 260 16.14 -12.07 -8.19
N THR A 261 16.81 -12.89 -7.39
CA THR A 261 18.28 -12.99 -7.42
C THR A 261 18.80 -13.82 -8.58
N ALA A 262 17.98 -14.70 -9.14
CA ALA A 262 18.32 -15.51 -10.31
C ALA A 262 18.35 -14.66 -11.59
N THR A 263 17.40 -13.72 -11.72
CA THR A 263 17.29 -12.85 -12.90
C THR A 263 17.81 -11.44 -12.68
N LEU A 264 18.17 -11.08 -11.44
CA LEU A 264 18.49 -9.72 -11.00
C LEU A 264 17.38 -8.71 -11.31
N THR A 265 16.13 -9.18 -11.37
CA THR A 265 14.96 -8.33 -11.64
C THR A 265 14.42 -7.75 -10.35
N THR A 266 14.10 -6.46 -10.36
CA THR A 266 13.38 -5.80 -9.26
C THR A 266 11.99 -5.39 -9.70
N THR A 267 10.97 -5.73 -8.90
CA THR A 267 9.59 -5.30 -9.10
C THR A 267 9.07 -4.55 -7.88
N ARG A 268 8.19 -3.58 -8.10
CA ARG A 268 7.56 -2.79 -7.03
C ARG A 268 6.11 -3.23 -6.85
N HIS A 269 5.70 -3.36 -5.59
CA HIS A 269 4.37 -3.84 -5.24
C HIS A 269 3.67 -2.88 -4.29
N ALA A 270 2.59 -2.27 -4.78
CA ALA A 270 1.75 -1.40 -3.97
C ALA A 270 0.89 -2.26 -3.04
N TYR A 271 0.68 -1.80 -1.80
CA TYR A 271 -0.10 -2.54 -0.82
C TYR A 271 -0.88 -1.59 0.07
N ARG A 272 -1.88 -2.14 0.75
CA ARG A 272 -2.57 -1.48 1.87
C ARG A 272 -2.30 -2.26 3.16
N PRO A 273 -2.28 -1.64 4.34
CA PRO A 273 -2.02 -2.36 5.59
C PRO A 273 -2.98 -3.53 5.78
N HIS A 274 -2.47 -4.75 6.02
CA HIS A 274 -3.30 -5.92 6.26
C HIS A 274 -4.03 -5.81 7.61
N PRO A 275 -5.33 -6.16 7.72
CA PRO A 275 -6.11 -6.02 8.95
C PRO A 275 -5.50 -6.77 10.14
N GLY A 276 -4.89 -7.94 9.88
CA GLY A 276 -4.15 -8.73 10.88
C GLY A 276 -3.01 -7.98 11.62
N ALA A 277 -2.49 -6.88 11.06
CA ALA A 277 -1.49 -6.04 11.71
C ALA A 277 -2.06 -4.73 12.28
N LEU A 278 -3.38 -4.53 12.17
CA LEU A 278 -4.07 -3.37 12.72
C LEU A 278 -4.68 -3.71 14.09
N PRO A 279 -4.95 -2.68 14.93
CA PRO A 279 -5.70 -2.87 16.17
C PRO A 279 -7.06 -3.49 15.90
N ALA A 280 -7.39 -4.55 16.65
CA ALA A 280 -8.66 -5.25 16.55
C ALA A 280 -9.14 -5.67 17.94
N ALA A 281 -10.45 -5.64 18.13
CA ALA A 281 -11.12 -6.13 19.33
C ALA A 281 -12.48 -6.72 18.94
N PRO A 282 -13.04 -7.64 19.75
CA PRO A 282 -14.42 -8.10 19.58
C PRO A 282 -15.39 -6.93 19.53
N GLU A 283 -16.30 -6.95 18.56
CA GLU A 283 -17.24 -5.86 18.38
C GLU A 283 -18.40 -5.94 19.37
N SER A 284 -18.77 -4.80 19.97
CA SER A 284 -19.97 -4.70 20.81
C SER A 284 -21.23 -4.49 19.97
N GLU A 285 -22.37 -4.94 20.49
CA GLU A 285 -23.67 -4.77 19.82
C GLU A 285 -23.96 -3.29 19.49
N ALA A 286 -23.68 -2.39 20.44
CA ALA A 286 -23.87 -0.95 20.25
C ALA A 286 -23.01 -0.38 19.11
N ARG A 287 -21.74 -0.82 19.02
CA ARG A 287 -20.84 -0.40 17.93
C ARG A 287 -21.31 -0.96 16.59
N PHE A 288 -21.75 -2.21 16.55
CA PHE A 288 -22.30 -2.83 15.37
C PHE A 288 -23.53 -2.08 14.84
N LEU A 289 -24.52 -1.80 15.69
CA LEU A 289 -25.74 -1.07 15.31
C LEU A 289 -25.44 0.37 14.85
N ALA A 290 -24.48 1.04 15.50
CA ALA A 290 -23.98 2.33 15.04
C ALA A 290 -23.34 2.23 13.64
N GLY A 291 -22.57 1.16 13.38
CA GLY A 291 -22.00 0.87 12.06
C GLY A 291 -23.06 0.64 10.98
N ILE A 292 -24.11 -0.13 11.29
CA ILE A 292 -25.25 -0.32 10.37
C ILE A 292 -25.93 1.01 10.05
N THR A 293 -26.12 1.86 11.06
CA THR A 293 -26.71 3.20 10.86
C THR A 293 -25.83 4.05 9.96
N ALA A 294 -24.53 4.10 10.23
CA ALA A 294 -23.57 4.82 9.39
C ALA A 294 -23.51 4.32 7.94
N LEU A 295 -23.64 3.00 7.72
CA LEU A 295 -23.73 2.43 6.37
C LEU A 295 -25.02 2.86 5.66
N ARG A 296 -26.16 2.85 6.35
CA ARG A 296 -27.45 3.26 5.79
C ARG A 296 -27.47 4.75 5.40
N ASP A 297 -26.83 5.58 6.21
CA ASP A 297 -26.80 7.04 6.03
C ASP A 297 -25.60 7.51 5.19
N GLY A 298 -24.70 6.58 4.83
CA GLY A 298 -23.47 6.87 4.11
C GLY A 298 -23.69 7.33 2.65
N PRO A 299 -22.74 8.09 2.07
CA PRO A 299 -22.86 8.61 0.72
C PRO A 299 -22.70 7.53 -0.36
N ALA A 300 -23.48 7.64 -1.42
CA ALA A 300 -23.36 6.74 -2.56
C ALA A 300 -21.96 6.81 -3.20
N VAL A 301 -21.42 5.64 -3.56
CA VAL A 301 -20.17 5.53 -4.31
C VAL A 301 -20.51 5.32 -5.79
N GLY A 302 -20.22 6.33 -6.61
CA GLY A 302 -20.44 6.27 -8.05
C GLY A 302 -19.50 5.29 -8.78
N PRO A 303 -19.84 4.83 -9.99
CA PRO A 303 -19.03 3.89 -10.76
C PRO A 303 -17.58 4.35 -11.03
N GLU A 304 -17.40 5.62 -11.38
CA GLU A 304 -16.08 6.21 -11.67
C GLU A 304 -15.21 6.30 -10.40
N GLU A 305 -15.83 6.69 -9.29
CA GLU A 305 -15.20 6.73 -7.98
C GLU A 305 -14.72 5.34 -7.56
N PHE A 306 -15.62 4.36 -7.67
CA PHE A 306 -15.31 2.97 -7.36
C PHE A 306 -14.18 2.43 -8.24
N SER A 307 -14.24 2.66 -9.56
CA SER A 307 -13.19 2.25 -10.50
C SER A 307 -11.83 2.83 -10.13
N ARG A 308 -11.77 4.12 -9.78
CA ARG A 308 -10.53 4.80 -9.41
C ARG A 308 -9.94 4.23 -8.11
N ARG A 309 -10.77 3.98 -7.10
CA ARG A 309 -10.33 3.37 -5.84
C ARG A 309 -9.88 1.93 -6.02
N ALA A 310 -10.60 1.14 -6.82
CA ALA A 310 -10.28 -0.25 -7.11
C ALA A 310 -8.97 -0.39 -7.90
N ALA A 311 -8.66 0.53 -8.81
CA ALA A 311 -7.40 0.50 -9.55
C ALA A 311 -6.17 0.55 -8.62
N GLY A 312 -6.25 1.31 -7.52
CA GLY A 312 -5.19 1.44 -6.53
C GLY A 312 -5.02 0.22 -5.60
N CYS A 313 -5.76 -0.87 -5.80
CA CYS A 313 -5.64 -2.10 -5.02
C CYS A 313 -5.36 -3.35 -5.85
N ILE A 314 -5.14 -3.18 -7.16
CA ILE A 314 -4.78 -4.27 -8.08
C ILE A 314 -3.26 -4.37 -8.10
N ASP A 315 -2.72 -5.48 -7.59
CA ASP A 315 -1.30 -5.80 -7.67
C ASP A 315 -1.14 -7.32 -7.59
N PRO A 316 -0.34 -7.94 -8.48
CA PRO A 316 -0.25 -9.41 -8.61
C PRO A 316 0.24 -10.13 -7.36
N ARG A 317 0.93 -9.43 -6.45
CA ARG A 317 1.53 -10.02 -5.24
C ARG A 317 0.92 -9.48 -3.95
N ALA A 318 0.74 -8.16 -3.83
CA ALA A 318 0.33 -7.50 -2.57
C ALA A 318 -1.06 -6.84 -2.64
N GLY A 319 -1.73 -6.91 -3.78
CA GLY A 319 -3.05 -6.32 -4.00
C GLY A 319 -4.16 -7.09 -3.30
N LEU A 320 -5.30 -6.41 -3.10
CA LEU A 320 -6.55 -7.07 -2.69
C LEU A 320 -7.08 -7.93 -3.83
N LEU A 321 -6.86 -7.45 -5.06
CA LEU A 321 -7.08 -8.18 -6.30
C LEU A 321 -5.70 -8.39 -6.95
N ALA A 322 -5.39 -9.63 -7.33
CA ALA A 322 -4.15 -9.93 -8.02
C ALA A 322 -4.20 -9.51 -9.50
N ASP A 323 -5.39 -9.60 -10.09
CA ASP A 323 -5.61 -9.32 -11.50
C ASP A 323 -7.07 -8.93 -11.76
N LEU A 324 -7.29 -8.14 -12.81
CA LEU A 324 -8.60 -7.77 -13.35
C LEU A 324 -8.47 -7.49 -14.86
N ASP A 325 -8.93 -8.43 -15.67
CA ASP A 325 -8.82 -8.41 -17.12
C ASP A 325 -10.08 -8.99 -17.79
N GLU A 326 -10.11 -8.98 -19.11
CA GLU A 326 -11.12 -9.68 -19.90
C GLU A 326 -10.76 -11.17 -20.08
N GLY A 327 -9.47 -11.51 -19.92
CA GLY A 327 -8.91 -12.84 -20.11
C GLY A 327 -9.22 -13.40 -21.52
N GLU A 328 -9.32 -14.72 -21.62
CA GLU A 328 -9.76 -15.40 -22.84
C GLU A 328 -11.29 -15.63 -22.87
N LEU A 329 -12.06 -14.81 -22.15
CA LEU A 329 -13.51 -14.99 -22.08
C LEU A 329 -14.21 -14.53 -23.38
N PRO A 330 -15.29 -15.22 -23.82
CA PRO A 330 -16.10 -14.76 -24.93
C PRO A 330 -16.67 -13.36 -24.69
N GLN A 331 -16.55 -12.48 -25.69
CA GLN A 331 -16.99 -11.07 -25.61
C GLN A 331 -18.29 -10.80 -26.39
N PHE A 332 -18.96 -11.86 -26.87
CA PHE A 332 -20.22 -11.79 -27.62
C PHE A 332 -21.17 -12.91 -27.16
N PRO A 333 -22.48 -12.66 -26.96
CA PRO A 333 -23.21 -11.39 -27.14
C PRO A 333 -23.09 -10.42 -25.95
N ARG A 334 -22.39 -10.82 -24.87
CA ARG A 334 -22.11 -9.97 -23.71
C ARG A 334 -20.62 -9.89 -23.47
N HIS A 335 -20.19 -8.77 -22.90
CA HIS A 335 -18.82 -8.59 -22.45
C HIS A 335 -18.62 -9.32 -21.12
N ALA A 336 -17.43 -9.87 -20.93
CA ALA A 336 -17.08 -10.63 -19.76
C ALA A 336 -15.71 -10.19 -19.24
N SER A 337 -15.61 -10.09 -17.92
CA SER A 337 -14.35 -9.78 -17.23
C SER A 337 -14.10 -10.78 -16.11
N ARG A 338 -12.82 -11.05 -15.85
CA ARG A 338 -12.30 -11.94 -14.84
C ARG A 338 -11.48 -11.15 -13.82
N ALA A 339 -11.57 -11.53 -12.56
CA ALA A 339 -10.66 -11.08 -11.51
C ALA A 339 -10.08 -12.26 -10.75
N LEU A 340 -8.87 -12.07 -10.25
CA LEU A 340 -8.16 -13.04 -9.41
C LEU A 340 -8.06 -12.48 -7.99
N VAL A 341 -8.62 -13.20 -7.02
CA VAL A 341 -8.60 -12.83 -5.60
C VAL A 341 -7.64 -13.75 -4.87
N ARG A 342 -6.55 -13.20 -4.34
CA ARG A 342 -5.60 -13.95 -3.51
C ARG A 342 -6.18 -14.09 -2.10
N ASP A 343 -6.13 -15.29 -1.53
CA ASP A 343 -6.60 -15.55 -0.18
C ASP A 343 -5.68 -14.87 0.85
N PRO A 344 -6.18 -13.89 1.64
CA PRO A 344 -5.40 -13.16 2.64
C PRO A 344 -4.95 -14.03 3.82
N ARG A 345 -5.40 -15.28 3.93
CA ARG A 345 -4.89 -16.23 4.93
C ARG A 345 -3.72 -17.03 4.40
N THR A 346 -3.81 -17.56 3.19
CA THR A 346 -2.73 -18.42 2.66
C THR A 346 -1.70 -17.67 1.83
N GLY A 347 -2.04 -16.46 1.34
CA GLY A 347 -1.23 -15.67 0.41
C GLY A 347 -1.00 -16.34 -0.94
N ARG A 348 -1.58 -17.51 -1.20
CA ARG A 348 -1.27 -18.35 -2.36
C ARG A 348 -2.50 -18.91 -3.05
N ALA A 349 -3.54 -19.31 -2.30
CA ALA A 349 -4.76 -19.77 -2.93
C ALA A 349 -5.41 -18.62 -3.68
N GLU A 350 -5.79 -18.87 -4.93
CA GLU A 350 -6.39 -17.88 -5.80
C GLU A 350 -7.83 -18.29 -6.14
N HIS A 351 -8.74 -17.34 -5.99
CA HIS A 351 -10.14 -17.50 -6.34
C HIS A 351 -10.44 -16.67 -7.58
N GLN A 352 -10.94 -17.32 -8.62
CA GLN A 352 -11.35 -16.67 -9.84
C GLN A 352 -12.80 -16.22 -9.73
N VAL A 353 -13.04 -14.95 -10.04
CA VAL A 353 -14.38 -14.36 -10.14
C VAL A 353 -14.60 -13.88 -11.57
N HIS A 354 -15.79 -14.12 -12.10
CA HIS A 354 -16.19 -13.58 -13.40
C HIS A 354 -17.57 -12.95 -13.31
N ALA A 355 -17.80 -11.92 -14.10
CA ALA A 355 -19.11 -11.33 -14.32
C ALA A 355 -19.26 -10.88 -15.77
N THR A 356 -20.51 -10.68 -16.19
CA THR A 356 -20.85 -10.20 -17.53
C THR A 356 -21.60 -8.88 -17.49
N GLY A 357 -21.40 -8.08 -18.54
CA GLY A 357 -21.98 -6.77 -18.75
C GLY A 357 -22.54 -6.60 -20.15
N THR A 358 -23.33 -5.55 -20.32
CA THR A 358 -23.79 -5.07 -21.63
C THR A 358 -22.68 -4.41 -22.43
N ASP A 359 -21.63 -3.97 -21.74
CA ASP A 359 -20.43 -3.31 -22.24
C ASP A 359 -19.23 -3.73 -21.34
N PHE A 360 -18.01 -3.46 -21.79
CA PHE A 360 -16.78 -3.78 -21.06
C PHE A 360 -16.74 -3.12 -19.67
N THR A 361 -17.13 -1.85 -19.57
CA THR A 361 -17.12 -1.11 -18.30
C THR A 361 -18.01 -1.77 -17.26
N THR A 362 -19.24 -2.11 -17.64
CA THR A 362 -20.21 -2.78 -16.76
C THR A 362 -19.73 -4.17 -16.36
N ALA A 363 -19.14 -4.93 -17.29
CA ALA A 363 -18.56 -6.24 -16.97
C ALA A 363 -17.45 -6.12 -15.93
N ARG A 364 -16.50 -5.21 -16.16
CA ARG A 364 -15.35 -4.95 -15.29
C ARG A 364 -15.75 -4.47 -13.91
N LEU A 365 -16.67 -3.51 -13.81
CA LEU A 365 -17.17 -3.00 -12.53
C LEU A 365 -17.87 -4.08 -11.71
N ARG A 366 -18.72 -4.90 -12.35
CA ARG A 366 -19.41 -6.02 -11.68
C ARG A 366 -18.41 -7.07 -11.19
N THR A 367 -17.43 -7.40 -12.03
CA THR A 367 -16.38 -8.36 -11.67
C THR A 367 -15.57 -7.85 -10.48
N ALA A 368 -15.11 -6.59 -10.51
CA ALA A 368 -14.36 -5.98 -9.42
C ALA A 368 -15.16 -5.92 -8.12
N SER A 369 -16.44 -5.52 -8.17
CA SER A 369 -17.33 -5.45 -7.00
C SER A 369 -17.54 -6.83 -6.36
N ARG A 370 -17.77 -7.86 -7.20
CA ARG A 370 -17.91 -9.25 -6.72
C ARG A 370 -16.60 -9.80 -6.16
N ALA A 371 -15.48 -9.48 -6.79
CA ALA A 371 -14.15 -9.89 -6.34
C ALA A 371 -13.80 -9.25 -4.98
N LEU A 372 -14.12 -7.97 -4.77
CA LEU A 372 -13.94 -7.31 -3.47
C LEU A 372 -14.85 -7.88 -2.38
N ALA A 373 -16.11 -8.21 -2.69
CA ALA A 373 -16.99 -8.87 -1.73
C ALA A 373 -16.45 -10.26 -1.32
N LEU A 374 -15.91 -11.03 -2.28
CA LEU A 374 -15.24 -12.29 -1.99
C LEU A 374 -13.98 -12.08 -1.15
N TYR A 375 -13.14 -11.11 -1.52
CA TYR A 375 -11.94 -10.76 -0.76
C TYR A 375 -12.29 -10.43 0.70
N ALA A 376 -13.28 -9.55 0.92
CA ALA A 376 -13.70 -9.13 2.25
C ALA A 376 -14.25 -10.28 3.10
N LEU A 377 -14.93 -11.25 2.46
CA LEU A 377 -15.35 -12.49 3.12
C LEU A 377 -14.16 -13.36 3.56
N LEU A 378 -13.13 -13.46 2.73
CA LEU A 378 -11.92 -14.22 3.05
C LEU A 378 -11.07 -13.53 4.13
N ALA A 379 -11.10 -12.19 4.15
CA ALA A 379 -10.36 -11.31 5.04
C ALA A 379 -11.00 -11.12 6.44
N LEU A 380 -12.06 -11.87 6.77
CA LEU A 380 -12.66 -11.83 8.11
C LEU A 380 -11.61 -12.09 9.20
N ASP A 381 -11.32 -11.06 9.99
CA ASP A 381 -10.40 -11.10 11.12
C ASP A 381 -11.02 -11.82 12.34
N PRO A 382 -10.48 -12.99 12.76
CA PRO A 382 -10.99 -13.73 13.91
C PRO A 382 -10.87 -12.97 15.24
N ARG A 383 -9.99 -11.97 15.35
CA ARG A 383 -9.82 -11.15 16.57
C ARG A 383 -11.00 -10.22 16.81
N ARG A 384 -11.85 -10.00 15.81
CA ARG A 384 -13.12 -9.24 15.91
C ARG A 384 -14.32 -10.11 16.27
N PHE A 385 -14.17 -11.44 16.32
CA PHE A 385 -15.28 -12.34 16.62
C PHE A 385 -15.69 -12.26 18.10
N VAL A 386 -16.98 -12.41 18.35
CA VAL A 386 -17.57 -12.41 19.69
C VAL A 386 -17.68 -13.85 20.19
N PRO A 387 -17.31 -14.16 21.44
CA PRO A 387 -17.56 -15.47 22.02
C PRO A 387 -19.08 -15.75 22.09
N GLY A 388 -19.52 -16.87 21.51
CA GLY A 388 -20.93 -17.29 21.52
C GLY A 388 -21.10 -18.72 22.04
N PRO A 389 -22.34 -19.15 22.34
CA PRO A 389 -22.63 -20.47 22.92
C PRO A 389 -22.16 -21.66 22.07
N GLY A 390 -22.11 -21.50 20.74
CA GLY A 390 -21.65 -22.49 19.77
C GLY A 390 -20.24 -22.24 19.22
N GLY A 391 -19.47 -21.35 19.86
CA GLY A 391 -18.15 -20.92 19.38
C GLY A 391 -18.14 -19.47 18.88
N PRO A 392 -17.10 -19.06 18.13
CA PRO A 392 -16.95 -17.69 17.67
C PRO A 392 -18.12 -17.27 16.77
N SER A 393 -18.65 -16.08 17.03
CA SER A 393 -19.83 -15.52 16.38
C SER A 393 -19.56 -14.13 15.83
N LEU A 394 -20.38 -13.70 14.89
CA LEU A 394 -20.40 -12.36 14.30
C LEU A 394 -21.75 -11.71 14.54
N TRP A 395 -21.76 -10.38 14.60
CA TRP A 395 -23.00 -9.63 14.58
C TRP A 395 -23.60 -9.60 13.18
N ALA A 396 -24.91 -9.78 13.12
CA ALA A 396 -25.72 -9.68 11.94
C ALA A 396 -26.95 -8.81 12.21
N TRP A 397 -27.42 -8.10 11.20
CA TRP A 397 -28.55 -7.19 11.28
C TRP A 397 -29.78 -7.81 10.62
N SER A 398 -30.92 -7.75 11.29
CA SER A 398 -32.21 -8.15 10.70
C SER A 398 -32.83 -6.95 9.97
N PRO A 399 -33.01 -6.99 8.64
CA PRO A 399 -33.68 -5.92 7.92
C PRO A 399 -35.15 -5.73 8.31
N GLU A 400 -35.81 -6.82 8.73
CA GLU A 400 -37.22 -6.81 9.12
C GLU A 400 -37.44 -6.19 10.49
N ARG A 401 -36.56 -6.50 11.45
CA ARG A 401 -36.72 -6.09 12.86
C ARG A 401 -35.88 -4.88 13.24
N GLY A 402 -34.85 -4.55 12.45
CA GLY A 402 -33.89 -3.51 12.77
C GLY A 402 -32.94 -3.88 13.92
N THR A 403 -32.92 -5.13 14.38
CA THR A 403 -32.18 -5.61 15.55
C THR A 403 -30.89 -6.34 15.18
N ALA A 404 -29.95 -6.39 16.12
CA ALA A 404 -28.73 -7.19 16.00
C ALA A 404 -28.95 -8.63 16.49
N HIS A 405 -28.26 -9.57 15.86
CA HIS A 405 -28.29 -11.00 16.17
C HIS A 405 -26.88 -11.57 16.07
N LEU A 406 -26.51 -12.47 16.98
CA LEU A 406 -25.27 -13.24 16.85
C LEU A 406 -25.50 -14.42 15.92
N VAL A 407 -24.64 -14.57 14.91
CA VAL A 407 -24.61 -15.71 14.00
C VAL A 407 -23.28 -16.45 14.11
N PRO A 408 -23.23 -17.79 14.03
CA PRO A 408 -21.97 -18.52 14.05
C PRO A 408 -21.03 -18.04 12.93
N ALA A 409 -19.77 -17.77 13.26
CA ALA A 409 -18.79 -17.33 12.26
C ALA A 409 -18.58 -18.37 11.14
N ALA A 410 -18.83 -19.65 11.43
CA ALA A 410 -18.80 -20.73 10.45
C ALA A 410 -19.90 -20.59 9.38
N ALA A 411 -21.11 -20.12 9.73
CA ALA A 411 -22.22 -19.90 8.79
C ALA A 411 -21.94 -18.72 7.85
N VAL A 412 -21.26 -17.68 8.36
CA VAL A 412 -20.83 -16.54 7.55
C VAL A 412 -19.70 -16.94 6.60
N SER A 413 -18.66 -17.57 7.15
CA SER A 413 -17.43 -17.89 6.43
C SER A 413 -17.52 -19.10 5.49
N ALA A 414 -18.58 -19.93 5.64
CA ALA A 414 -18.81 -21.22 4.99
C ALA A 414 -17.91 -21.50 3.78
N ARG A 415 -16.78 -22.14 4.06
CA ARG A 415 -15.72 -22.48 3.09
C ARG A 415 -16.00 -23.85 2.51
N GLY A 416 -16.80 -23.90 1.46
CA GLY A 416 -17.00 -25.10 0.65
C GLY A 416 -16.36 -24.96 -0.74
N PRO A 417 -16.25 -26.06 -1.52
CA PRO A 417 -15.84 -26.01 -2.92
C PRO A 417 -16.84 -25.26 -3.83
N GLY A 418 -18.02 -24.89 -3.30
CA GLY A 418 -19.00 -24.05 -3.99
C GLY A 418 -18.75 -22.56 -3.78
N ALA A 419 -19.10 -21.74 -4.78
CA ALA A 419 -19.06 -20.30 -4.64
C ALA A 419 -19.96 -19.84 -3.47
N PRO A 420 -19.46 -18.98 -2.55
CA PRO A 420 -20.25 -18.48 -1.44
C PRO A 420 -21.50 -17.75 -1.96
N ARG A 421 -22.68 -18.11 -1.45
CA ARG A 421 -23.99 -17.59 -1.88
C ARG A 421 -24.59 -16.65 -0.88
N GLY A 422 -25.04 -15.49 -1.32
CA GLY A 422 -25.55 -14.38 -0.50
C GLY A 422 -24.48 -13.31 -0.30
N LEU A 423 -23.57 -13.15 -1.26
CA LEU A 423 -22.66 -12.01 -1.29
C LEU A 423 -23.31 -10.85 -2.02
N GLY A 424 -23.28 -9.67 -1.42
CA GLY A 424 -23.81 -8.45 -2.01
C GLY A 424 -22.80 -7.32 -1.97
N SER A 425 -22.82 -6.53 -3.04
CA SER A 425 -22.10 -5.27 -3.13
C SER A 425 -22.89 -4.30 -3.99
N GLY A 426 -22.72 -3.00 -3.76
CA GLY A 426 -23.46 -1.94 -4.46
C GLY A 426 -22.88 -0.56 -4.19
N GLY A 427 -23.34 0.45 -4.93
CA GLY A 427 -22.95 1.84 -4.72
C GLY A 427 -23.65 2.47 -3.51
N THR A 428 -24.69 1.81 -2.97
CA THR A 428 -25.38 2.16 -1.73
C THR A 428 -25.64 0.93 -0.85
N PHE A 429 -25.95 1.15 0.43
CA PHE A 429 -26.31 0.06 1.34
C PHE A 429 -27.53 -0.72 0.86
N THR A 430 -28.58 -0.04 0.39
CA THR A 430 -29.80 -0.69 -0.11
C THR A 430 -29.52 -1.55 -1.35
N GLU A 431 -28.69 -1.06 -2.28
CA GLU A 431 -28.28 -1.85 -3.45
C GLU A 431 -27.51 -3.10 -3.05
N ALA A 432 -26.58 -2.98 -2.10
CA ALA A 432 -25.79 -4.10 -1.60
C ALA A 432 -26.67 -5.15 -0.90
N VAL A 433 -27.64 -4.73 -0.07
CA VAL A 433 -28.61 -5.65 0.57
C VAL A 433 -29.44 -6.36 -0.49
N ALA A 434 -29.97 -5.64 -1.48
CA ALA A 434 -30.74 -6.24 -2.57
C ALA A 434 -29.90 -7.22 -3.40
N ALA A 435 -28.62 -6.91 -3.64
CA ALA A 435 -27.70 -7.81 -4.31
C ALA A 435 -27.44 -9.09 -3.49
N ALA A 436 -27.20 -8.95 -2.18
CA ALA A 436 -26.95 -10.09 -1.28
C ALA A 436 -28.15 -11.03 -1.20
N LEU A 437 -29.36 -10.48 -1.06
CA LEU A 437 -30.61 -11.26 -1.03
C LEU A 437 -30.86 -12.01 -2.35
N ARG A 438 -30.58 -11.38 -3.51
CA ARG A 438 -30.68 -12.05 -4.82
C ARG A 438 -29.66 -13.19 -4.97
N ASP A 439 -28.44 -13.00 -4.47
CA ASP A 439 -27.37 -14.00 -4.58
C ASP A 439 -27.60 -15.21 -3.64
N LEU A 440 -28.31 -15.04 -2.52
CA LEU A 440 -28.63 -16.12 -1.58
C LEU A 440 -29.46 -17.26 -2.23
N ARG A 441 -30.34 -16.91 -3.18
CA ARG A 441 -31.31 -17.80 -3.86
C ARG A 441 -32.22 -18.56 -2.88
N GLY A 442 -33.46 -18.11 -2.73
CA GLY A 442 -34.49 -18.76 -1.91
C GLY A 442 -35.31 -17.75 -1.10
N PRO A 443 -36.04 -18.20 -0.05
CA PRO A 443 -36.81 -17.31 0.81
C PRO A 443 -35.89 -16.28 1.49
N THR A 444 -36.34 -15.02 1.50
CA THR A 444 -35.64 -13.89 2.15
C THR A 444 -36.11 -13.65 3.58
N HIS A 445 -37.17 -14.33 4.00
CA HIS A 445 -37.71 -14.18 5.36
C HIS A 445 -36.71 -14.76 6.36
N GLY A 446 -36.42 -14.01 7.43
CA GLY A 446 -35.40 -14.39 8.42
C GLY A 446 -33.95 -14.25 7.92
N ALA A 447 -33.72 -13.56 6.81
CA ALA A 447 -32.38 -13.22 6.34
C ALA A 447 -31.68 -12.23 7.28
N LEU A 448 -30.42 -12.50 7.60
CA LEU A 448 -29.58 -11.67 8.43
C LEU A 448 -28.40 -11.14 7.60
N ILE A 449 -28.06 -9.86 7.77
CA ILE A 449 -27.04 -9.16 7.01
C ILE A 449 -25.80 -8.96 7.89
N VAL A 450 -24.66 -9.47 7.43
CA VAL A 450 -23.34 -9.30 8.05
C VAL A 450 -22.52 -8.37 7.16
N PRO A 451 -22.14 -7.17 7.64
CA PRO A 451 -21.15 -6.34 6.98
C PRO A 451 -19.79 -7.03 6.91
N LEU A 452 -19.12 -6.92 5.76
CA LEU A 452 -17.79 -7.47 5.54
C LEU A 452 -16.73 -6.38 5.67
N ASP A 453 -16.69 -5.74 6.84
CA ASP A 453 -15.91 -4.52 7.12
C ASP A 453 -14.60 -4.79 7.88
N HIS A 454 -14.14 -6.05 7.91
CA HIS A 454 -12.97 -6.46 8.69
C HIS A 454 -11.65 -5.92 8.11
N ASP A 455 -11.59 -5.66 6.80
CA ASP A 455 -10.45 -5.00 6.16
C ASP A 455 -10.78 -3.53 5.81
N PRO A 456 -10.14 -2.54 6.47
CA PRO A 456 -10.36 -1.13 6.17
C PRO A 456 -9.94 -0.74 4.74
N ALA A 457 -9.00 -1.46 4.12
CA ALA A 457 -8.62 -1.21 2.74
C ALA A 457 -9.75 -1.56 1.76
N ALA A 458 -10.47 -2.66 2.02
CA ALA A 458 -11.61 -3.07 1.19
C ALA A 458 -12.79 -2.09 1.34
N THR A 459 -13.09 -1.67 2.57
CA THR A 459 -14.19 -0.74 2.86
C THR A 459 -13.92 0.68 2.36
N ALA A 460 -12.66 1.13 2.33
CA ALA A 460 -12.29 2.39 1.71
C ALA A 460 -12.62 2.43 0.21
N ILE A 461 -12.49 1.28 -0.48
CA ILE A 461 -12.82 1.14 -1.90
C ILE A 461 -14.33 1.11 -2.09
N LEU A 462 -15.00 0.21 -1.38
CA LEU A 462 -16.45 0.05 -1.42
C LEU A 462 -16.94 -0.30 -0.01
N PRO A 463 -17.66 0.60 0.69
CA PRO A 463 -18.09 0.34 2.06
C PRO A 463 -19.24 -0.66 2.14
N TYR A 464 -20.01 -0.81 1.06
CA TYR A 464 -21.22 -1.62 1.02
C TYR A 464 -20.94 -3.07 0.60
N LEU A 465 -20.06 -3.76 1.31
CA LEU A 465 -19.75 -5.18 1.11
C LEU A 465 -20.46 -6.00 2.17
N LEU A 466 -21.37 -6.88 1.77
CA LEU A 466 -22.29 -7.56 2.67
C LEU A 466 -22.36 -9.06 2.40
N ARG A 467 -22.65 -9.81 3.45
CA ARG A 467 -23.01 -11.23 3.42
C ARG A 467 -24.41 -11.41 4.01
N THR A 468 -25.28 -12.12 3.32
CA THR A 468 -26.54 -12.61 3.89
C THR A 468 -26.41 -14.05 4.35
N VAL A 469 -26.85 -14.32 5.57
CA VAL A 469 -27.00 -15.67 6.16
C VAL A 469 -28.44 -15.89 6.62
N ARG A 470 -28.84 -17.14 6.84
CA ARG A 470 -30.17 -17.47 7.40
C ARG A 470 -30.05 -17.70 8.91
N CYS A 471 -31.15 -17.44 9.62
CA CYS A 471 -31.21 -17.66 11.07
C CYS A 471 -31.13 -19.15 11.47
N ASP A 472 -31.40 -20.06 10.53
CA ASP A 472 -31.42 -21.52 10.74
C ASP A 472 -30.15 -22.24 10.21
N ASP A 473 -29.20 -21.49 9.63
CA ASP A 473 -27.88 -21.98 9.18
C ASP A 473 -26.81 -21.74 10.28
#